data_AF-A0A0F8ZDJ5-F1
#
_entry.id   AF-A0A0F8ZDJ5-F1
#
_cell.length_a   1.000
_cell.length_b   1.000
_cell.length_c   1.000
_cell.angle_alpha   90.00
_cell.angle_beta   90.00
_cell.angle_gamma   90.00
#
_symmetry.space_group_name_H-M   'P 1'
#
loop_
_entity.id
_entity.type
_entity.pdbx_description
1 polymer ?
#
loop_
_entity_poly.entity_id
_entity_poly.type
_entity_poly.pdbx_seq_one_letter_code
_entity_poly.pdbx_strand_id
1 'polypeptide(L)'
;MTTNYKGSLSDDEQLCIILLIGAGDSGRTIAEILSLPYGKVRGFMEWYGTALTDLLPPPTEGPAILIFDIENTAATGRFWGKKYKTNILKVIEDWYLLCVSYKWLGQDEIGFFSIWDDPQYTPGSSDDTYVARRIWKLLDQADIVIAHNGEAFDTKKCNTRFSVHQYGPPSPYQIIDTLREDRRYFNRTSHALGDVAVALGLSDKMKHSGYDLWEDCMAGDPEALATMEAYNRQDVVVLEELYLENRAWIGAPGKKAHPNLGHWSKREGLVCPTCGHDNLHIRGYHRTTVSEFPVYYCVKKTGGCGSYHRSRTRVPQRAPADKVKLV
;
A
#
# COMPACT_ATOMS: atom_id res chain seq x y z
N MET A 1 19.70 -2.96 -17.95
CA MET A 1 18.26 -3.16 -18.22
C MET A 1 18.11 -3.18 -19.73
N THR A 2 17.97 -4.36 -20.32
CA THR A 2 17.41 -4.48 -21.68
C THR A 2 15.92 -4.15 -21.60
N THR A 3 15.35 -3.47 -22.59
CA THR A 3 13.89 -3.37 -22.71
C THR A 3 13.41 -4.05 -23.98
N ASN A 4 12.22 -4.65 -23.93
CA ASN A 4 11.59 -5.33 -25.07
C ASN A 4 10.94 -4.37 -26.09
N TYR A 5 11.31 -3.09 -26.07
CA TYR A 5 10.91 -2.17 -27.11
C TYR A 5 11.51 -2.65 -28.44
N LYS A 6 10.67 -3.23 -29.31
CA LYS A 6 11.06 -3.70 -30.66
C LYS A 6 11.46 -2.57 -31.61
N GLY A 7 11.44 -1.32 -31.15
CA GLY A 7 11.94 -0.20 -31.93
C GLY A 7 13.47 -0.08 -31.83
N SER A 8 14.03 0.76 -32.71
CA SER A 8 15.48 0.86 -32.95
C SER A 8 16.28 1.64 -31.89
N LEU A 9 15.85 1.64 -30.62
CA LEU A 9 16.61 2.28 -29.54
C LEU A 9 17.52 1.26 -28.87
N SER A 10 18.74 1.63 -28.53
CA SER A 10 19.63 0.77 -27.73
C SER A 10 19.18 0.72 -26.27
N ASP A 11 19.63 -0.28 -25.52
CA ASP A 11 19.29 -0.41 -24.09
C ASP A 11 19.71 0.82 -23.26
N ASP A 12 20.86 1.43 -23.59
CA ASP A 12 21.35 2.64 -22.93
C ASP A 12 20.45 3.85 -23.26
N GLU A 13 20.02 4.00 -24.51
CA GLU A 13 19.08 5.06 -24.92
C GLU A 13 17.74 4.90 -24.20
N GLN A 14 17.22 3.67 -24.12
CA GLN A 14 15.99 3.35 -23.42
C GLN A 14 16.10 3.67 -21.92
N LEU A 15 17.22 3.33 -21.27
CA LEU A 15 17.47 3.66 -19.87
C LEU A 15 17.54 5.17 -19.63
N CYS A 16 18.26 5.91 -20.48
CA CYS A 16 18.32 7.36 -20.40
C CYS A 16 16.95 8.00 -20.57
N ILE A 17 16.11 7.48 -21.49
CA ILE A 17 14.72 7.95 -21.65
C ILE A 17 13.92 7.68 -20.38
N ILE A 18 14.01 6.49 -19.78
CA ILE A 18 13.31 6.14 -18.53
C ILE A 18 13.68 7.11 -17.39
N LEU A 19 14.98 7.40 -17.23
CA LEU A 19 15.47 8.32 -16.19
C LEU A 19 14.92 9.74 -16.37
N LEU A 20 14.90 10.25 -17.61
CA LEU A 20 14.40 11.59 -17.90
C LEU A 20 12.87 11.68 -17.80
N ILE A 21 12.14 10.60 -18.11
CA ILE A 21 10.70 10.50 -17.77
C ILE A 21 10.52 10.63 -16.25
N GLY A 22 11.36 9.93 -15.47
CA GLY A 22 11.35 10.01 -14.00
C GLY A 22 11.66 11.42 -13.46
N ALA A 23 12.48 12.19 -14.19
CA ALA A 23 12.77 13.58 -13.88
C ALA A 23 11.66 14.58 -14.27
N GLY A 24 10.60 14.12 -14.95
CA GLY A 24 9.46 14.92 -15.37
C GLY A 24 9.65 15.64 -16.72
N ASP A 25 10.67 15.27 -17.50
CA ASP A 25 10.93 15.89 -18.79
C ASP A 25 9.90 15.48 -19.85
N SER A 26 9.51 16.44 -20.70
CA SER A 26 8.60 16.17 -21.81
C SER A 26 9.31 15.33 -22.89
N GLY A 27 8.57 14.51 -23.65
CA GLY A 27 9.20 13.71 -24.72
C GLY A 27 9.96 14.52 -25.76
N ARG A 28 9.61 15.80 -25.97
CA ARG A 28 10.37 16.72 -26.82
C ARG A 28 11.69 17.11 -26.19
N THR A 29 11.65 17.48 -24.90
CA THR A 29 12.83 17.79 -24.09
C THR A 29 13.79 16.59 -24.04
N ILE A 30 13.27 15.38 -23.83
CA ILE A 30 14.08 14.14 -23.80
C ILE A 30 14.75 13.90 -25.15
N ALA A 31 14.02 14.07 -26.26
CA ALA A 31 14.56 13.93 -27.60
C ALA A 31 15.70 14.92 -27.88
N GLU A 32 15.58 16.16 -27.39
CA GLU A 32 16.63 17.18 -27.47
C GLU A 32 17.85 16.82 -26.62
N ILE A 33 17.66 16.46 -25.35
CA ILE A 33 18.74 16.09 -24.41
C ILE A 33 19.57 14.93 -24.95
N LEU A 34 18.90 13.88 -25.45
CA LEU A 34 19.57 12.67 -25.92
C LEU A 34 19.99 12.75 -27.40
N SER A 35 19.69 13.85 -28.09
CA SER A 35 19.89 14.00 -29.53
C SER A 35 19.27 12.85 -30.35
N LEU A 36 18.09 12.38 -29.92
CA LEU A 36 17.35 11.28 -30.54
C LEU A 36 16.16 11.79 -31.35
N PRO A 37 15.75 11.10 -32.43
CA PRO A 37 14.53 11.47 -33.14
C PRO A 37 13.30 11.43 -32.23
N TYR A 38 12.56 12.54 -32.14
CA TYR A 38 11.36 12.64 -31.29
C TYR A 38 10.36 11.49 -31.53
N GLY A 39 10.19 11.04 -32.76
CA GLY A 39 9.31 9.91 -33.07
C GLY A 39 9.71 8.59 -32.39
N LYS A 40 11.01 8.32 -32.22
CA LYS A 40 11.52 7.13 -31.51
C LYS A 40 11.31 7.28 -30.01
N VAL A 41 11.65 8.43 -29.45
CA VAL A 41 11.43 8.74 -28.03
C VAL A 41 9.94 8.66 -27.69
N ARG A 42 9.08 9.27 -28.50
CA ARG A 42 7.62 9.20 -28.35
C ARG A 42 7.11 7.77 -28.45
N GLY A 43 7.53 6.98 -29.45
CA GLY A 43 7.10 5.59 -29.59
C GLY A 43 7.55 4.70 -28.43
N PHE A 44 8.75 4.95 -27.89
CA PHE A 44 9.21 4.30 -26.67
C PHE A 44 8.42 4.74 -25.45
N MET A 45 8.13 6.03 -25.30
CA MET A 45 7.30 6.55 -24.21
C MET A 45 5.86 6.04 -24.27
N GLU A 46 5.29 5.91 -25.47
CA GLU A 46 3.96 5.32 -25.69
C GLU A 46 3.96 3.83 -25.33
N TRP A 47 4.99 3.07 -25.74
CA TRP A 47 5.18 1.67 -25.34
C TRP A 47 5.42 1.51 -23.83
N TYR A 48 6.31 2.32 -23.27
CA TYR A 48 6.64 2.36 -21.85
C TYR A 48 5.44 2.77 -21.01
N GLY A 49 4.64 3.72 -21.52
CA GLY A 49 3.37 4.12 -20.94
C GLY A 49 2.31 3.03 -21.05
N THR A 50 2.19 2.34 -22.18
CA THR A 50 1.20 1.25 -22.35
C THR A 50 1.52 0.00 -21.53
N ALA A 51 2.80 -0.29 -21.31
CA ALA A 51 3.26 -1.29 -20.33
C ALA A 51 3.03 -0.86 -18.86
N LEU A 52 2.45 0.32 -18.63
CA LEU A 52 2.10 0.89 -17.32
C LEU A 52 0.60 1.28 -17.22
N THR A 53 -0.18 1.25 -18.31
CA THR A 53 -1.60 1.69 -18.35
C THR A 53 -2.62 0.63 -17.94
N ASP A 54 -2.19 -0.61 -17.71
CA ASP A 54 -3.01 -1.72 -17.25
C ASP A 54 -3.14 -1.77 -15.71
N LEU A 55 -2.48 -0.85 -14.99
CA LEU A 55 -2.77 -0.67 -13.57
C LEU A 55 -4.18 -0.10 -13.40
N LEU A 56 -4.91 -0.62 -12.41
CA LEU A 56 -6.20 -0.07 -12.04
C LEU A 56 -6.00 1.40 -11.63
N PRO A 57 -6.74 2.35 -12.23
CA PRO A 57 -6.56 3.75 -11.91
C PRO A 57 -7.07 4.06 -10.49
N PRO A 58 -6.40 4.96 -9.75
CA PRO A 58 -6.92 5.43 -8.47
C PRO A 58 -8.28 6.12 -8.64
N PRO A 59 -9.08 6.23 -7.57
CA PRO A 59 -10.33 6.97 -7.62
C PRO A 59 -10.12 8.43 -8.04
N THR A 60 -11.04 8.98 -8.82
CA THR A 60 -10.99 10.38 -9.30
C THR A 60 -11.48 11.39 -8.26
N GLU A 61 -12.08 10.92 -7.18
CA GLU A 61 -12.58 11.74 -6.07
C GLU A 61 -12.14 11.19 -4.72
N GLY A 62 -11.86 12.11 -3.78
CA GLY A 62 -11.38 11.74 -2.46
C GLY A 62 -9.91 11.31 -2.47
N PRO A 63 -9.43 10.71 -1.36
CA PRO A 63 -8.07 10.22 -1.27
C PRO A 63 -7.90 8.91 -2.04
N ALA A 64 -6.77 8.76 -2.73
CA ALA A 64 -6.35 7.48 -3.31
C ALA A 64 -5.82 6.57 -2.19
N ILE A 65 -6.66 5.63 -1.74
CA ILE A 65 -6.32 4.68 -0.66
C ILE A 65 -5.99 3.32 -1.27
N LEU A 66 -4.70 2.98 -1.28
CA LEU A 66 -4.19 1.70 -1.80
C LEU A 66 -4.19 0.64 -0.70
N ILE A 67 -4.77 -0.52 -0.97
CA ILE A 67 -4.61 -1.74 -0.18
C ILE A 67 -3.73 -2.66 -1.01
N PHE A 68 -2.65 -3.17 -0.45
CA PHE A 68 -1.78 -4.08 -1.19
C PHE A 68 -1.08 -5.08 -0.27
N ASP A 69 -0.66 -6.18 -0.89
CA ASP A 69 0.09 -7.27 -0.28
C ASP A 69 1.09 -7.80 -1.32
N ILE A 70 2.36 -7.92 -0.94
CA ILE A 70 3.42 -8.44 -1.82
C ILE A 70 3.78 -9.86 -1.45
N GLU A 71 4.25 -10.60 -2.45
CA GLU A 71 5.01 -11.83 -2.21
C GLU A 71 6.44 -11.66 -2.72
N ASN A 72 7.40 -12.17 -1.95
CA ASN A 72 8.81 -12.19 -2.31
C ASN A 72 9.41 -13.58 -2.09
N THR A 73 10.43 -13.92 -2.85
CA THR A 73 11.14 -15.19 -2.69
C THR A 73 11.95 -15.24 -1.40
N ALA A 74 12.36 -16.44 -0.99
CA ALA A 74 13.38 -16.58 0.04
C ALA A 74 14.78 -16.40 -0.58
N ALA A 75 15.71 -15.84 0.20
CA ALA A 75 17.13 -15.84 -0.18
C ALA A 75 17.69 -17.28 -0.12
N THR A 76 18.55 -17.62 -1.07
CA THR A 76 19.21 -18.93 -1.15
C THR A 76 20.60 -18.85 -0.55
N GLY A 77 20.98 -19.79 0.32
CA GLY A 77 22.27 -19.76 1.02
C GLY A 77 22.86 -21.13 1.35
N ARG A 78 24.15 -21.13 1.73
CA ARG A 78 24.89 -22.32 2.19
C ARG A 78 24.97 -22.36 3.70
N PHE A 79 24.81 -23.55 4.28
CA PHE A 79 25.01 -23.82 5.70
C PHE A 79 25.82 -25.11 5.89
N TRP A 80 26.41 -25.29 7.07
CA TRP A 80 27.02 -26.56 7.51
C TRP A 80 26.18 -27.20 8.63
N GLY A 81 26.27 -28.52 8.79
CA GLY A 81 25.67 -29.24 9.91
C GLY A 81 24.21 -29.62 9.73
N LYS A 82 23.47 -29.74 10.85
CA LYS A 82 22.06 -30.17 10.86
C LYS A 82 21.14 -29.04 10.36
N LYS A 83 20.05 -29.40 9.68
CA LYS A 83 19.02 -28.47 9.17
C LYS A 83 18.41 -27.56 10.27
N TYR A 84 18.35 -28.01 11.51
CA TYR A 84 17.72 -27.27 12.62
C TYR A 84 18.74 -26.50 13.47
N LYS A 85 18.43 -25.23 13.77
CA LYS A 85 19.29 -24.29 14.57
C LYS A 85 20.70 -24.09 13.99
N THR A 86 20.82 -24.00 12.66
CA THR A 86 22.08 -23.64 11.99
C THR A 86 22.06 -22.21 11.47
N ASN A 87 23.25 -21.64 11.26
CA ASN A 87 23.42 -20.31 10.68
C ASN A 87 23.68 -20.41 9.18
N ILE A 88 23.12 -19.49 8.40
CA ILE A 88 23.49 -19.30 6.99
C ILE A 88 24.87 -18.64 6.94
N LEU A 89 25.82 -19.27 6.26
CA LEU A 89 27.21 -18.81 6.17
C LEU A 89 27.46 -17.91 4.97
N LYS A 90 26.74 -18.18 3.88
CA LYS A 90 26.84 -17.42 2.64
C LYS A 90 25.49 -17.38 1.96
N VAL A 91 25.02 -16.18 1.62
CA VAL A 91 23.92 -15.98 0.69
C VAL A 91 24.49 -16.11 -0.72
N ILE A 92 23.91 -17.01 -1.53
CA ILE A 92 24.26 -17.22 -2.94
C ILE A 92 23.43 -16.27 -3.80
N GLU A 93 22.14 -16.17 -3.51
CA GLU A 93 21.17 -15.35 -4.21
C GLU A 93 20.26 -14.71 -3.18
N ASP A 94 20.05 -13.40 -3.32
CA ASP A 94 19.16 -12.66 -2.43
C ASP A 94 17.70 -12.82 -2.87
N TRP A 95 16.77 -12.46 -2.00
CA TRP A 95 15.35 -12.43 -2.36
C TRP A 95 15.05 -11.35 -3.40
N TYR A 96 13.95 -11.55 -4.12
CA TYR A 96 13.39 -10.60 -5.08
C TYR A 96 11.86 -10.57 -4.98
N LEU A 97 11.23 -9.51 -5.47
CA LEU A 97 9.78 -9.38 -5.50
C LEU A 97 9.20 -10.34 -6.54
N LEU A 98 8.24 -11.14 -6.12
CA LEU A 98 7.63 -12.18 -6.93
C LEU A 98 6.35 -11.67 -7.58
N CYS A 99 5.43 -11.14 -6.78
CA CYS A 99 4.17 -10.57 -7.24
C CYS A 99 3.59 -9.61 -6.22
N VAL A 100 2.50 -8.96 -6.61
CA VAL A 100 1.70 -8.09 -5.75
C VAL A 100 0.24 -8.20 -6.16
N SER A 101 -0.62 -8.18 -5.16
CA SER A 101 -2.04 -7.96 -5.31
C SER A 101 -2.37 -6.61 -4.70
N TYR A 102 -3.28 -5.89 -5.31
CA TYR A 102 -3.66 -4.58 -4.82
C TYR A 102 -5.09 -4.22 -5.19
N LYS A 103 -5.64 -3.25 -4.46
CA LYS A 103 -6.98 -2.74 -4.63
C LYS A 103 -7.04 -1.29 -4.17
N TRP A 104 -7.74 -0.44 -4.92
CA TRP A 104 -8.11 0.88 -4.42
C TRP A 104 -9.38 0.75 -3.57
N LEU A 105 -9.34 1.23 -2.33
CA LEU A 105 -10.44 1.09 -1.38
C LEU A 105 -11.76 1.59 -1.99
N GLY A 106 -12.78 0.73 -2.00
CA GLY A 106 -14.11 1.04 -2.51
C GLY A 106 -14.31 0.81 -4.01
N GLN A 107 -13.27 0.40 -4.76
CA GLN A 107 -13.45 -0.24 -6.07
C GLN A 107 -13.76 -1.73 -5.87
N ASP A 108 -14.35 -2.41 -6.87
CA ASP A 108 -14.59 -3.87 -6.78
C ASP A 108 -13.41 -4.68 -7.32
N GLU A 109 -12.70 -4.12 -8.30
CA GLU A 109 -11.65 -4.79 -9.05
C GLU A 109 -10.36 -4.91 -8.22
N ILE A 110 -9.73 -6.08 -8.31
CA ILE A 110 -8.43 -6.36 -7.68
C ILE A 110 -7.41 -6.44 -8.81
N GLY A 111 -6.32 -5.71 -8.69
CA GLY A 111 -5.19 -5.80 -9.58
C GLY A 111 -4.20 -6.85 -9.10
N PHE A 112 -3.52 -7.51 -10.04
CA PHE A 112 -2.40 -8.41 -9.77
C PHE A 112 -1.37 -8.24 -10.87
N PHE A 113 -0.10 -8.39 -10.51
CA PHE A 113 0.96 -8.65 -11.47
C PHE A 113 2.16 -9.28 -10.77
N SER A 114 2.99 -9.91 -11.57
CA SER A 114 4.08 -10.76 -11.13
C SER A 114 5.30 -10.64 -12.05
N ILE A 115 6.40 -11.30 -11.68
CA ILE A 115 7.57 -11.38 -12.55
C ILE A 115 7.26 -12.08 -13.88
N TRP A 116 6.27 -12.98 -13.91
CA TRP A 116 5.90 -13.74 -15.11
C TRP A 116 5.11 -12.91 -16.11
N ASP A 117 4.50 -11.82 -15.65
CA ASP A 117 3.85 -10.85 -16.51
C ASP A 117 4.87 -9.92 -17.20
N ASP A 118 6.15 -9.99 -16.82
CA ASP A 118 7.20 -9.30 -17.55
C ASP A 118 7.37 -9.96 -18.94
N PRO A 119 7.21 -9.22 -20.04
CA PRO A 119 7.48 -9.75 -21.37
C PRO A 119 8.93 -10.24 -21.55
N GLN A 120 9.86 -9.85 -20.68
CA GLN A 120 11.26 -10.30 -20.63
C GLN A 120 11.51 -11.50 -19.72
N TYR A 121 10.48 -12.02 -19.05
CA TYR A 121 10.65 -13.11 -18.12
C TYR A 121 11.24 -14.35 -18.78
N THR A 122 12.29 -14.88 -18.18
CA THR A 122 12.85 -16.20 -18.48
C THR A 122 12.71 -17.09 -17.26
N PRO A 123 12.31 -18.37 -17.39
CA PRO A 123 12.24 -19.29 -16.25
C PRO A 123 13.52 -19.29 -15.41
N GLY A 124 13.37 -19.15 -14.09
CA GLY A 124 14.49 -19.04 -13.15
C GLY A 124 15.11 -17.63 -13.05
N SER A 125 14.52 -16.62 -13.69
CA SER A 125 14.95 -15.23 -13.52
C SER A 125 14.61 -14.70 -12.13
N SER A 126 15.58 -14.00 -11.52
CA SER A 126 15.41 -13.19 -10.32
C SER A 126 15.33 -11.68 -10.61
N ASP A 127 15.19 -11.31 -11.88
CA ASP A 127 14.97 -9.92 -12.28
C ASP A 127 13.52 -9.49 -11.96
N ASP A 128 13.37 -8.75 -10.87
CA ASP A 128 12.10 -8.17 -10.42
C ASP A 128 11.93 -6.69 -10.83
N THR A 129 12.73 -6.20 -11.80
CA THR A 129 12.66 -4.81 -12.30
C THR A 129 11.23 -4.43 -12.67
N TYR A 130 10.51 -5.32 -13.36
CA TYR A 130 9.13 -5.12 -13.80
C TYR A 130 8.17 -4.94 -12.62
N VAL A 131 8.19 -5.87 -11.66
CA VAL A 131 7.33 -5.84 -10.48
C VAL A 131 7.64 -4.62 -9.62
N ALA A 132 8.92 -4.38 -9.35
CA ALA A 132 9.37 -3.24 -8.53
C ALA A 132 8.92 -1.90 -9.14
N ARG A 133 9.07 -1.70 -10.46
CA ARG A 133 8.65 -0.47 -11.13
C ARG A 133 7.15 -0.21 -10.98
N ARG A 134 6.35 -1.26 -11.13
CA ARG A 134 4.89 -1.15 -11.07
C ARG A 134 4.39 -0.91 -9.65
N ILE A 135 4.98 -1.57 -8.65
CA ILE A 135 4.69 -1.26 -7.24
C ILE A 135 5.08 0.18 -6.92
N TRP A 136 6.26 0.65 -7.38
CA TRP A 136 6.68 2.03 -7.20
C TRP A 136 5.62 3.01 -7.73
N LYS A 137 5.08 2.75 -8.93
CA LYS A 137 4.02 3.57 -9.53
C LYS A 137 2.69 3.52 -8.79
N LEU A 138 2.32 2.38 -8.20
CA LEU A 138 1.13 2.29 -7.35
C LEU A 138 1.29 3.14 -6.09
N LEU A 139 2.43 3.02 -5.42
CA LEU A 139 2.73 3.79 -4.21
C LEU A 139 2.86 5.28 -4.50
N ASP A 140 3.39 5.66 -5.65
CA ASP A 140 3.52 7.05 -6.11
C ASP A 140 2.17 7.74 -6.35
N GLN A 141 1.11 6.95 -6.59
CA GLN A 141 -0.26 7.44 -6.78
C GLN A 141 -1.09 7.44 -5.49
N ALA A 142 -0.59 6.86 -4.40
CA ALA A 142 -1.37 6.68 -3.18
C ALA A 142 -1.22 7.89 -2.24
N ASP A 143 -2.35 8.39 -1.72
CA ASP A 143 -2.35 9.29 -0.56
C ASP A 143 -2.16 8.49 0.74
N ILE A 144 -2.79 7.31 0.80
CA ILE A 144 -2.82 6.42 1.96
C ILE A 144 -2.59 4.98 1.49
N VAL A 145 -1.75 4.25 2.20
CA VAL A 145 -1.47 2.83 1.98
C VAL A 145 -1.94 2.03 3.18
N ILE A 146 -2.62 0.91 2.92
CA ILE A 146 -3.09 -0.05 3.91
C ILE A 146 -2.40 -1.39 3.61
N ALA A 147 -1.74 -1.94 4.63
CA ALA A 147 -1.02 -3.21 4.56
C ALA A 147 -1.07 -3.90 5.91
N HIS A 148 -0.90 -5.23 5.95
CA HIS A 148 -0.74 -5.97 7.19
C HIS A 148 0.75 -6.22 7.44
N ASN A 149 1.33 -5.63 8.50
CA ASN A 149 2.79 -5.65 8.74
C ASN A 149 3.61 -4.86 7.70
N GLY A 150 2.96 -4.06 6.85
CA GLY A 150 3.62 -3.38 5.74
C GLY A 150 4.68 -2.35 6.13
N GLU A 151 4.58 -1.71 7.30
CA GLU A 151 5.64 -0.78 7.75
C GLU A 151 6.94 -1.51 8.10
N ALA A 152 6.83 -2.74 8.61
CA ALA A 152 7.98 -3.53 9.02
C ALA A 152 8.48 -4.46 7.92
N PHE A 153 7.65 -4.79 6.94
CA PHE A 153 7.94 -5.76 5.88
C PHE A 153 7.80 -5.16 4.48
N ASP A 154 6.58 -5.05 3.95
CA ASP A 154 6.30 -4.76 2.54
C ASP A 154 6.97 -3.49 2.04
N THR A 155 6.78 -2.38 2.75
CA THR A 155 7.37 -1.09 2.37
C THR A 155 8.90 -1.12 2.39
N LYS A 156 9.51 -1.84 3.35
CA LYS A 156 10.97 -1.97 3.42
C LYS A 156 11.53 -2.87 2.34
N LYS A 157 10.83 -3.97 2.02
CA LYS A 157 11.14 -4.85 0.89
C LYS A 157 11.08 -4.08 -0.43
N CYS A 158 9.96 -3.40 -0.67
CA CYS A 158 9.78 -2.54 -1.84
C CYS A 158 10.87 -1.47 -1.94
N ASN A 159 11.11 -0.69 -0.88
CA ASN A 159 12.14 0.35 -0.87
C ASN A 159 13.55 -0.19 -1.14
N THR A 160 13.86 -1.40 -0.64
CA THR A 160 15.13 -2.06 -0.94
C THR A 160 15.26 -2.33 -2.43
N ARG A 161 14.23 -2.91 -3.06
CA ARG A 161 14.24 -3.17 -4.51
C ARG A 161 14.20 -1.90 -5.34
N PHE A 162 13.50 -0.86 -4.91
CA PHE A 162 13.53 0.45 -5.56
C PHE A 162 14.93 1.06 -5.54
N SER A 163 15.67 0.88 -4.44
CA SER A 163 17.06 1.31 -4.34
C SER A 163 17.98 0.49 -5.23
N VAL A 164 17.79 -0.84 -5.30
CA VAL A 164 18.55 -1.72 -6.20
C VAL A 164 18.37 -1.29 -7.67
N HIS A 165 17.14 -0.92 -8.03
CA HIS A 165 16.76 -0.51 -9.38
C HIS A 165 16.84 1.00 -9.65
N GLN A 166 17.33 1.79 -8.70
CA GLN A 166 17.57 3.23 -8.83
C GLN A 166 16.32 4.08 -9.11
N TYR A 167 15.14 3.69 -8.60
CA TYR A 167 13.89 4.46 -8.79
C TYR A 167 13.73 5.65 -7.83
N GLY A 168 14.52 5.72 -6.76
CA GLY A 168 14.27 6.67 -5.67
C GLY A 168 12.98 6.37 -4.88
N PRO A 169 12.63 7.19 -3.88
CA PRO A 169 11.37 7.01 -3.16
C PRO A 169 10.17 7.41 -4.04
N PRO A 170 9.02 6.72 -3.92
CA PRO A 170 7.76 7.20 -4.48
C PRO A 170 7.30 8.48 -3.76
N SER A 171 6.26 9.14 -4.29
CA SER A 171 5.60 10.27 -3.63
C SER A 171 5.20 9.92 -2.18
N PRO A 172 5.29 10.89 -1.24
CA PRO A 172 4.97 10.62 0.16
C PRO A 172 3.51 10.20 0.36
N TYR A 173 3.31 9.09 1.07
CA TYR A 173 2.00 8.59 1.46
C TYR A 173 1.90 8.38 2.99
N GLN A 174 0.69 8.38 3.52
CA GLN A 174 0.44 7.92 4.89
C GLN A 174 0.23 6.40 4.89
N ILE A 175 0.62 5.72 5.96
CA ILE A 175 0.43 4.26 6.05
C ILE A 175 -0.39 3.86 7.29
N ILE A 176 -1.33 2.95 7.07
CA ILE A 176 -2.12 2.27 8.08
C ILE A 176 -1.70 0.80 8.08
N ASP A 177 -0.81 0.46 9.01
CA ASP A 177 -0.40 -0.93 9.25
C ASP A 177 -1.40 -1.64 10.17
N THR A 178 -2.22 -2.53 9.61
CA THR A 178 -3.30 -3.18 10.34
C THR A 178 -2.79 -4.12 11.44
N LEU A 179 -1.60 -4.72 11.29
CA LEU A 179 -0.98 -5.52 12.35
C LEU A 179 -0.60 -4.64 13.53
N ARG A 180 0.05 -3.51 13.26
CA ARG A 180 0.45 -2.57 14.31
C ARG A 180 -0.76 -2.00 15.04
N GLU A 181 -1.79 -1.61 14.30
CA GLU A 181 -3.01 -1.09 14.92
C GLU A 181 -3.76 -2.20 15.67
N ASP A 182 -3.83 -3.43 15.16
CA ASP A 182 -4.47 -4.53 15.89
C ASP A 182 -3.77 -4.81 17.24
N ARG A 183 -2.42 -4.85 17.26
CA ARG A 183 -1.62 -4.94 18.50
C ARG A 183 -1.81 -3.76 19.46
N ARG A 184 -2.11 -2.57 18.94
CA ARG A 184 -2.31 -1.36 19.76
C ARG A 184 -3.65 -1.40 20.49
N TYR A 185 -4.68 -1.94 19.86
CA TYR A 185 -6.06 -1.84 20.32
C TYR A 185 -6.61 -3.14 20.91
N PHE A 186 -6.05 -4.29 20.54
CA PHE A 186 -6.57 -5.60 20.94
C PHE A 186 -5.48 -6.44 21.59
N ASN A 187 -5.90 -7.32 22.50
CA ASN A 187 -5.04 -8.30 23.16
C ASN A 187 -5.43 -9.71 22.68
N ARG A 188 -5.19 -9.99 21.39
CA ARG A 188 -5.51 -11.27 20.76
C ARG A 188 -4.40 -12.29 21.03
N THR A 189 -4.74 -13.57 20.99
CA THR A 189 -3.74 -14.65 21.09
C THR A 189 -2.76 -14.64 19.92
N SER A 190 -3.25 -14.34 18.71
CA SER A 190 -2.46 -14.10 17.51
C SER A 190 -2.99 -12.85 16.80
N HIS A 191 -2.07 -12.15 16.16
CA HIS A 191 -2.35 -10.95 15.38
C HIS A 191 -2.11 -11.16 13.88
N ALA A 192 -1.79 -12.40 13.46
CA ALA A 192 -1.62 -12.71 12.05
C ALA A 192 -2.95 -12.53 11.29
N LEU A 193 -2.89 -12.00 10.07
CA LEU A 193 -4.07 -11.67 9.24
C LEU A 193 -5.12 -12.79 9.24
N GLY A 194 -4.70 -14.02 8.92
CA GLY A 194 -5.61 -15.18 8.88
C GLY A 194 -6.28 -15.52 10.22
N ASP A 195 -5.53 -15.45 11.33
CA ASP A 195 -6.09 -15.73 12.66
C ASP A 195 -7.09 -14.65 13.09
N VAL A 196 -6.81 -13.39 12.76
CA VAL A 196 -7.71 -12.27 13.05
C VAL A 196 -8.96 -12.36 12.18
N ALA A 197 -8.81 -12.72 10.90
CA ALA A 197 -9.92 -12.92 9.98
C ALA A 197 -10.90 -13.98 10.49
N VAL A 198 -10.39 -15.16 10.87
CA VAL A 198 -11.19 -16.25 11.47
C VAL A 198 -11.88 -15.77 12.76
N ALA A 199 -11.16 -15.06 13.63
CA ALA A 199 -11.72 -14.58 14.91
C ALA A 199 -12.86 -13.55 14.73
N LEU A 200 -12.87 -12.81 13.62
CA LEU A 200 -13.87 -11.81 13.29
C LEU A 200 -14.97 -12.34 12.34
N GLY A 201 -14.86 -13.59 11.87
CA GLY A 201 -15.80 -14.16 10.89
C GLY A 201 -15.70 -13.48 9.52
N LEU A 202 -14.50 -13.03 9.16
CA LEU A 202 -14.19 -12.46 7.84
C LEU A 202 -13.96 -13.59 6.83
N SER A 203 -13.77 -13.22 5.57
CA SER A 203 -13.40 -14.15 4.51
C SER A 203 -12.18 -14.99 4.91
N ASP A 204 -12.24 -16.29 4.63
CA ASP A 204 -11.15 -17.20 4.98
C ASP A 204 -9.90 -16.88 4.16
N LYS A 205 -8.75 -16.91 4.81
CA LYS A 205 -7.47 -16.90 4.10
C LYS A 205 -7.29 -18.24 3.38
N MET A 206 -6.90 -18.20 2.11
CA MET A 206 -6.58 -19.42 1.37
C MET A 206 -5.36 -20.10 2.02
N LYS A 207 -5.48 -21.40 2.32
CA LYS A 207 -4.33 -22.18 2.80
C LYS A 207 -3.39 -22.43 1.62
N HIS A 208 -2.12 -22.11 1.78
CA HIS A 208 -1.06 -22.48 0.83
C HIS A 208 -0.34 -23.75 1.31
N SER A 209 0.34 -24.46 0.40
CA SER A 209 1.13 -25.67 0.69
C SER A 209 2.40 -25.41 1.51
N GLY A 210 2.54 -24.25 2.14
CA GLY A 210 3.77 -23.82 2.79
C GLY A 210 4.79 -23.28 1.78
N TYR A 211 6.07 -23.48 2.06
CA TYR A 211 7.19 -22.97 1.25
C TYR A 211 7.26 -23.60 -0.15
N ASP A 212 6.73 -24.82 -0.32
CA ASP A 212 6.76 -25.57 -1.57
C ASP A 212 6.10 -24.77 -2.72
N LEU A 213 5.02 -24.02 -2.44
CA LEU A 213 4.39 -23.13 -3.42
C LEU A 213 5.38 -22.10 -4.02
N TRP A 214 6.28 -21.54 -3.19
CA TRP A 214 7.26 -20.57 -3.67
C TRP A 214 8.33 -21.25 -4.53
N GLU A 215 8.76 -22.48 -4.19
CA GLU A 215 9.71 -23.23 -5.01
C GLU A 215 9.13 -23.55 -6.39
N ASP A 216 7.87 -23.99 -6.45
CA ASP A 216 7.19 -24.30 -7.71
C ASP A 216 6.98 -23.03 -8.55
N CYS A 217 6.64 -21.91 -7.92
CA CYS A 217 6.59 -20.61 -8.59
C CYS A 217 7.96 -20.22 -9.18
N MET A 218 9.04 -20.34 -8.40
CA MET A 218 10.41 -20.05 -8.85
C MET A 218 10.86 -20.96 -9.98
N ALA A 219 10.36 -22.20 -10.04
CA ALA A 219 10.57 -23.13 -11.14
C ALA A 219 9.73 -22.79 -12.40
N GLY A 220 8.76 -21.88 -12.28
CA GLY A 220 7.88 -21.45 -13.37
C GLY A 220 6.70 -22.39 -13.62
N ASP A 221 6.25 -23.12 -12.61
CA ASP A 221 5.06 -23.99 -12.71
C ASP A 221 3.77 -23.17 -12.82
N PRO A 222 3.07 -23.19 -13.98
CA PRO A 222 1.85 -22.40 -14.18
C PRO A 222 0.73 -22.64 -13.16
N GLU A 223 0.58 -23.85 -12.61
CA GLU A 223 -0.45 -24.15 -11.61
C GLU A 223 -0.13 -23.51 -10.26
N ALA A 224 1.15 -23.54 -9.89
CA ALA A 224 1.64 -22.84 -8.71
C ALA A 224 1.45 -21.32 -8.85
N LEU A 225 1.69 -20.76 -10.04
CA LEU A 225 1.46 -19.33 -10.30
C LEU A 225 0.00 -18.94 -10.14
N ALA A 226 -0.91 -19.70 -10.73
CA ALA A 226 -2.35 -19.45 -10.59
C ALA A 226 -2.79 -19.56 -9.12
N THR A 227 -2.20 -20.50 -8.37
CA THR A 227 -2.44 -20.64 -6.93
C THR A 227 -1.90 -19.44 -6.15
N MET A 228 -0.70 -18.96 -6.48
CA MET A 228 -0.08 -17.79 -5.85
C MET A 228 -0.89 -16.52 -6.11
N GLU A 229 -1.34 -16.31 -7.36
CA GLU A 229 -2.22 -15.20 -7.71
C GLU A 229 -3.52 -15.25 -6.89
N ALA A 230 -4.21 -16.40 -6.86
CA ALA A 230 -5.46 -16.54 -6.11
C ALA A 230 -5.26 -16.31 -4.60
N TYR A 231 -4.15 -16.80 -4.05
CA TYR A 231 -3.78 -16.62 -2.65
C TYR A 231 -3.53 -15.15 -2.30
N ASN A 232 -2.68 -14.46 -3.07
CA ASN A 232 -2.30 -13.07 -2.82
C ASN A 232 -3.48 -12.10 -3.04
N ARG A 233 -4.35 -12.39 -4.03
CA ARG A 233 -5.61 -11.64 -4.21
C ARG A 233 -6.55 -11.80 -3.02
N GLN A 234 -6.65 -13.01 -2.48
CA GLN A 234 -7.47 -13.28 -1.29
C GLN A 234 -6.97 -12.52 -0.06
N ASP A 235 -5.66 -12.40 0.12
CA ASP A 235 -5.08 -11.62 1.23
C ASP A 235 -5.48 -10.14 1.18
N VAL A 236 -5.56 -9.54 -0.01
CA VAL A 236 -6.05 -8.15 -0.18
C VAL A 236 -7.53 -8.01 0.18
N VAL A 237 -8.37 -8.99 -0.17
CA VAL A 237 -9.79 -9.02 0.22
C VAL A 237 -9.92 -9.05 1.75
N VAL A 238 -9.23 -9.99 2.39
CA VAL A 238 -9.25 -10.17 3.84
C VAL A 238 -8.70 -8.93 4.56
N LEU A 239 -7.64 -8.33 4.00
CA LEU A 239 -7.05 -7.10 4.53
C LEU A 239 -8.02 -5.91 4.45
N GLU A 240 -8.75 -5.76 3.33
CA GLU A 240 -9.77 -4.73 3.19
C GLU A 240 -10.88 -4.90 4.24
N GLU A 241 -11.43 -6.12 4.36
CA GLU A 241 -12.46 -6.44 5.36
C GLU A 241 -11.98 -6.15 6.78
N LEU A 242 -10.75 -6.58 7.11
CA LEU A 242 -10.14 -6.32 8.42
C LEU A 242 -10.01 -4.83 8.70
N TYR A 243 -9.50 -4.07 7.73
CA TYR A 243 -9.38 -2.62 7.86
C TYR A 243 -10.76 -1.98 8.07
N LEU A 244 -11.75 -2.34 7.27
CA LEU A 244 -13.11 -1.78 7.36
C LEU A 244 -13.77 -2.06 8.71
N GLU A 245 -13.56 -3.25 9.27
CA GLU A 245 -14.07 -3.64 10.59
C GLU A 245 -13.34 -2.88 11.71
N ASN A 246 -12.00 -2.81 11.65
CA ASN A 246 -11.20 -2.27 12.74
C ASN A 246 -10.95 -0.75 12.67
N ARG A 247 -11.16 -0.07 11.53
CA ARG A 247 -10.82 1.35 11.37
C ARG A 247 -11.48 2.29 12.37
N ALA A 248 -12.64 1.88 12.93
CA ALA A 248 -13.35 2.65 13.94
C ALA A 248 -12.57 2.82 15.26
N TRP A 249 -11.67 1.89 15.56
CA TRP A 249 -10.79 1.93 16.73
C TRP A 249 -9.58 2.84 16.49
N ILE A 250 -9.13 2.94 15.24
CA ILE A 250 -8.02 3.80 14.81
C ILE A 250 -8.50 5.27 14.89
N GLY A 251 -7.82 6.09 15.68
CA GLY A 251 -8.23 7.48 15.91
C GLY A 251 -9.26 7.71 17.00
N ALA A 252 -9.62 6.69 17.79
CA ALA A 252 -10.44 6.86 18.99
C ALA A 252 -9.84 7.94 19.93
N PRO A 253 -10.67 8.68 20.71
CA PRO A 253 -10.20 9.79 21.53
C PRO A 253 -9.05 9.39 22.47
N GLY A 254 -7.93 10.13 22.40
CA GLY A 254 -6.72 9.86 23.18
C GLY A 254 -5.78 8.80 22.61
N LYS A 255 -6.00 8.36 21.36
CA LYS A 255 -5.15 7.40 20.64
C LYS A 255 -4.58 8.03 19.36
N LYS A 256 -3.70 7.28 18.65
CA LYS A 256 -3.10 7.74 17.39
C LYS A 256 -4.20 8.02 16.38
N ALA A 257 -4.13 9.18 15.74
CA ALA A 257 -5.12 9.60 14.75
C ALA A 257 -5.02 8.74 13.48
N HIS A 258 -6.19 8.36 12.97
CA HIS A 258 -6.34 7.92 11.58
C HIS A 258 -6.00 9.10 10.64
N PRO A 259 -5.45 8.85 9.44
CA PRO A 259 -5.43 9.85 8.36
C PRO A 259 -6.79 10.56 8.24
N ASN A 260 -6.80 11.89 8.33
CA ASN A 260 -8.08 12.62 8.39
C ASN A 260 -8.71 12.73 7.01
N LEU A 261 -9.56 11.78 6.64
CA LEU A 261 -10.23 11.73 5.33
C LEU A 261 -11.07 12.99 5.04
N GLY A 262 -11.44 13.76 6.08
CA GLY A 262 -12.08 15.06 5.91
C GLY A 262 -11.23 16.10 5.18
N HIS A 263 -9.90 15.95 5.12
CA HIS A 263 -9.04 16.84 4.33
C HIS A 263 -9.20 16.64 2.81
N TRP A 264 -9.70 15.49 2.38
CA TRP A 264 -9.96 15.17 0.97
C TRP A 264 -11.44 15.25 0.60
N SER A 265 -12.31 15.55 1.57
CA SER A 265 -13.76 15.64 1.35
C SER A 265 -14.12 16.95 0.64
N LYS A 266 -14.87 16.84 -0.47
CA LYS A 266 -15.51 17.99 -1.12
C LYS A 266 -16.83 18.42 -0.44
N ARG A 267 -17.30 17.67 0.57
CA ARG A 267 -18.57 17.96 1.26
C ARG A 267 -18.40 19.18 2.16
N GLU A 268 -19.41 20.06 2.15
CA GLU A 268 -19.50 21.14 3.12
C GLU A 268 -19.90 20.60 4.49
N GLY A 269 -19.34 21.19 5.55
CA GLY A 269 -19.66 20.83 6.93
C GLY A 269 -18.77 19.74 7.52
N LEU A 270 -19.25 19.13 8.60
CA LEU A 270 -18.48 18.17 9.40
C LEU A 270 -18.64 16.76 8.83
N VAL A 271 -17.52 16.12 8.51
CA VAL A 271 -17.47 14.71 8.13
C VAL A 271 -16.63 13.89 9.11
N CYS A 272 -16.88 12.59 9.13
CA CYS A 272 -16.10 11.65 9.91
C CYS A 272 -14.64 11.66 9.40
N PRO A 273 -13.64 11.91 10.26
CA PRO A 273 -12.24 11.91 9.85
C PRO A 273 -11.73 10.52 9.46
N THR A 274 -12.42 9.44 9.84
CA THR A 274 -12.00 8.06 9.57
C THR A 274 -12.58 7.52 8.25
N CYS A 275 -13.80 7.91 7.87
CA CYS A 275 -14.47 7.34 6.69
C CYS A 275 -15.14 8.36 5.76
N GLY A 276 -15.07 9.67 6.06
CA GLY A 276 -15.68 10.73 5.25
C GLY A 276 -17.21 10.84 5.33
N HIS A 277 -17.88 9.97 6.09
CA HIS A 277 -19.34 10.00 6.23
C HIS A 277 -19.83 11.23 7.03
N ASP A 278 -20.96 11.81 6.64
CA ASP A 278 -21.48 13.07 7.19
C ASP A 278 -22.56 12.91 8.26
N ASN A 279 -23.15 11.72 8.41
CA ASN A 279 -24.13 11.49 9.46
C ASN A 279 -23.46 11.24 10.82
N LEU A 280 -23.31 12.33 11.58
CA LEU A 280 -22.63 12.38 12.86
C LEU A 280 -23.59 12.76 13.98
N HIS A 281 -23.59 11.99 15.06
CA HIS A 281 -24.36 12.28 16.26
C HIS A 281 -23.44 12.74 17.38
N ILE A 282 -23.78 13.83 18.07
CA ILE A 282 -23.09 14.20 19.30
C ILE A 282 -23.42 13.16 20.38
N ARG A 283 -22.38 12.56 20.96
CA ARG A 283 -22.44 11.57 22.04
C ARG A 283 -21.51 11.97 23.18
N GLY A 284 -21.98 12.94 23.96
CA GLY A 284 -21.27 13.44 25.12
C GLY A 284 -20.12 14.39 24.78
N TYR A 285 -19.22 14.56 25.74
CA TYR A 285 -18.15 15.55 25.68
C TYR A 285 -16.84 14.97 26.20
N HIS A 286 -15.75 15.30 25.53
CA HIS A 286 -14.39 15.04 25.98
C HIS A 286 -13.89 16.24 26.76
N ARG A 287 -13.45 16.00 28.00
CA ARG A 287 -12.95 17.05 28.89
C ARG A 287 -11.43 16.95 29.02
N THR A 288 -10.80 18.09 28.89
CA THR A 288 -9.41 18.34 29.31
C THR A 288 -9.44 19.21 30.56
N THR A 289 -8.30 19.43 31.20
CA THR A 289 -8.21 20.29 32.40
C THR A 289 -8.79 21.68 32.20
N VAL A 290 -8.76 22.21 30.98
CA VAL A 290 -9.12 23.62 30.68
C VAL A 290 -10.26 23.78 29.68
N SER A 291 -10.79 22.70 29.11
CA SER A 291 -11.75 22.80 28.00
C SER A 291 -12.60 21.55 27.84
N GLU A 292 -13.83 21.74 27.36
CA GLU A 292 -14.77 20.70 26.99
C GLU A 292 -14.96 20.71 25.47
N PHE A 293 -15.00 19.54 24.83
CA PHE A 293 -15.14 19.37 23.38
C PHE A 293 -16.28 18.39 23.09
N PRO A 294 -17.24 18.71 22.21
CA PRO A 294 -18.23 17.73 21.77
C PRO A 294 -17.56 16.50 21.17
N VAL A 295 -18.11 15.32 21.45
CA VAL A 295 -17.68 14.06 20.82
C VAL A 295 -18.73 13.63 19.82
N TYR A 296 -18.31 13.39 18.59
CA TYR A 296 -19.15 12.90 17.50
C TYR A 296 -18.98 11.40 17.33
N TYR A 297 -20.10 10.72 17.08
CA TYR A 297 -20.18 9.32 16.71
C TYR A 297 -20.66 9.21 15.27
N CYS A 298 -19.88 8.51 14.44
CA CYS A 298 -20.23 8.23 13.06
C CYS A 298 -21.24 7.08 12.99
N VAL A 299 -22.46 7.34 12.49
CA VAL A 299 -23.57 6.39 12.63
C VAL A 299 -23.46 5.21 11.65
N LYS A 300 -23.18 4.01 12.18
CA LYS A 300 -23.10 2.77 11.37
C LYS A 300 -24.38 2.48 10.55
N LYS A 301 -25.57 2.72 11.11
CA LYS A 301 -26.86 2.44 10.43
C LYS A 301 -27.07 3.19 9.12
N THR A 302 -26.29 4.24 8.85
CA THR A 302 -26.38 5.03 7.62
C THR A 302 -25.14 4.88 6.73
N GLY A 303 -24.34 3.81 6.92
CA GLY A 303 -23.09 3.59 6.17
C GLY A 303 -21.84 4.20 6.81
N GLY A 304 -21.95 4.77 8.02
CA GLY A 304 -20.80 5.27 8.77
C GLY A 304 -19.91 4.18 9.36
N CYS A 305 -18.69 4.52 9.80
CA CYS A 305 -17.75 3.54 10.34
C CYS A 305 -17.93 3.21 11.83
N GLY A 306 -18.74 3.96 12.60
CA GLY A 306 -18.87 3.74 14.05
C GLY A 306 -17.76 4.37 14.89
N SER A 307 -16.85 5.14 14.29
CA SER A 307 -15.78 5.83 15.02
C SER A 307 -16.34 6.93 15.93
N TYR A 308 -15.61 7.19 17.02
CA TYR A 308 -15.78 8.39 17.84
C TYR A 308 -14.63 9.36 17.56
N HIS A 309 -14.94 10.65 17.41
CA HIS A 309 -13.95 11.71 17.28
C HIS A 309 -14.41 12.98 17.99
N ARG A 310 -13.49 13.73 18.58
CA ARG A 310 -13.81 14.99 19.26
C ARG A 310 -13.76 16.18 18.30
N SER A 311 -14.57 17.19 18.55
CA SER A 311 -14.47 18.49 17.90
C SER A 311 -13.10 19.12 18.14
N ARG A 312 -12.63 19.90 17.16
CA ARG A 312 -11.48 20.80 17.34
C ARG A 312 -11.88 22.08 18.07
N THR A 313 -13.15 22.44 18.00
CA THR A 313 -13.70 23.63 18.64
C THR A 313 -14.20 23.27 20.03
N ARG A 314 -13.65 23.93 21.05
CA ARG A 314 -14.14 23.79 22.42
C ARG A 314 -15.54 24.37 22.55
N VAL A 315 -16.33 23.82 23.48
CA VAL A 315 -17.53 24.49 23.97
C VAL A 315 -17.10 25.85 24.55
N PRO A 316 -17.74 26.97 24.16
CA PRO A 316 -17.45 28.27 24.74
C PRO A 316 -17.57 28.20 26.26
N GLN A 317 -16.54 28.65 26.99
CA GLN A 317 -16.66 28.80 28.44
C GLN A 317 -17.72 29.86 28.73
N ARG A 318 -18.54 29.64 29.77
CA ARG A 318 -19.40 30.71 30.29
C ARG A 318 -18.50 31.90 30.62
N ALA A 319 -18.88 33.10 30.18
CA ALA A 319 -18.13 34.32 30.48
C ALA A 319 -17.83 34.35 31.99
N PRO A 320 -16.58 34.67 32.40
CA PRO A 320 -16.31 34.87 33.81
C PRO A 320 -17.30 35.93 34.31
N ALA A 321 -18.03 35.65 35.39
CA ALA A 321 -18.63 36.74 36.16
C ALA A 321 -17.49 37.70 36.49
N ASP A 322 -17.70 39.03 36.32
CA ASP A 322 -16.72 40.14 36.35
C ASP A 322 -15.83 40.27 37.62
N LYS A 323 -15.26 39.17 38.11
CA LYS A 323 -14.67 39.02 39.44
C LYS A 323 -13.35 38.26 39.45
N VAL A 324 -12.60 38.26 38.34
CA VAL A 324 -11.18 37.91 38.40
C VAL A 324 -10.40 39.21 38.36
N LYS A 325 -10.23 39.84 39.54
CA LYS A 325 -9.20 40.87 39.70
C LYS A 325 -7.85 40.15 39.64
N LEU A 326 -7.05 40.48 38.62
CA LEU A 326 -5.63 40.17 38.61
C LEU A 326 -4.99 40.92 39.78
N VAL A 327 -4.35 40.18 40.68
CA VAL A 327 -3.46 40.71 41.72
C VAL A 327 -2.04 40.56 41.21
#